data_AF-A0A0M2U7L1-F1
#
_entry.id   AF-A0A0M2U7L1-F1
#
_cell.length_a   1.000
_cell.length_b   1.000
_cell.length_c   1.000
_cell.angle_alpha   90.00
_cell.angle_beta   90.00
_cell.angle_gamma   90.00
#
_symmetry.space_group_name_H-M   'P 1'
#
loop_
_entity.id
_entity.type
_entity.pdbx_description
1 polymer ?
#
loop_
_entity_poly.entity_id
_entity_poly.type
_entity_poly.pdbx_seq_one_letter_code
_entity_poly.pdbx_strand_id
1 'polypeptide(L)'
;MRRISWHEYFMCQAKIIALRSSCQRAAVGSIITRDKRTIAAGYNGSVSGDVHCLDAGCKIEDGHCIRTVHSEVNAILQCAKFGVATEGTDIYVTHFPCLNCTKMIIQAGIQGLYYAEDYRVDPYALELLRGAEVRVKKVNPSLDTYLELSMERKDLISAILKELAGSGCDRGRYQELLGKAQELFGPEVG
;
A
#
# COMPACT_ATOMS: atom_id res chain seq x y z
N MET A 1 -11.51 -20.84 -3.19
CA MET A 1 -10.78 -19.57 -3.36
C MET A 1 -11.77 -18.43 -3.15
N ARG A 2 -11.54 -17.52 -2.17
CA ARG A 2 -12.42 -16.35 -1.92
C ARG A 2 -12.01 -15.22 -2.86
N ARG A 3 -12.97 -14.62 -3.57
CA ARG A 3 -12.77 -13.40 -4.35
C ARG A 3 -12.72 -12.21 -3.39
N ILE A 4 -11.66 -11.40 -3.47
CA ILE A 4 -11.55 -10.17 -2.66
C ILE A 4 -12.56 -9.12 -3.13
N SER A 5 -13.00 -8.28 -2.19
CA SER A 5 -13.84 -7.12 -2.46
C SER A 5 -13.09 -6.05 -3.26
N TRP A 6 -13.83 -5.12 -3.84
CA TRP A 6 -13.23 -3.98 -4.54
C TRP A 6 -12.36 -3.12 -3.63
N HIS A 7 -12.80 -2.86 -2.40
CA HIS A 7 -12.01 -2.07 -1.47
C HIS A 7 -10.71 -2.76 -1.08
N GLU A 8 -10.73 -4.09 -0.84
CA GLU A 8 -9.51 -4.87 -0.63
C GLU A 8 -8.60 -4.76 -1.86
N TYR A 9 -9.10 -5.03 -3.06
CA TYR A 9 -8.33 -4.96 -4.31
C TYR A 9 -7.64 -3.61 -4.54
N PHE A 10 -8.37 -2.50 -4.32
CA PHE A 10 -7.82 -1.16 -4.49
C PHE A 10 -6.84 -0.77 -3.40
N MET A 11 -7.11 -1.15 -2.15
CA MET A 11 -6.16 -0.93 -1.06
C MET A 11 -4.87 -1.75 -1.23
N CYS A 12 -4.95 -2.96 -1.78
CA CYS A 12 -3.79 -3.78 -2.13
C CYS A 12 -2.92 -3.10 -3.19
N GLN A 13 -3.53 -2.53 -4.23
CA GLN A 13 -2.81 -1.73 -5.21
C GLN A 13 -2.13 -0.51 -4.58
N ALA A 14 -2.82 0.23 -3.70
CA ALA A 14 -2.21 1.34 -2.98
C ALA A 14 -0.99 0.90 -2.15
N LYS A 15 -1.06 -0.26 -1.47
CA LYS A 15 0.10 -0.85 -0.76
C LYS A 15 1.26 -1.19 -1.70
N ILE A 16 0.99 -1.77 -2.88
CA ILE A 16 2.04 -2.05 -3.88
C ILE A 16 2.68 -0.75 -4.39
N ILE A 17 1.88 0.28 -4.66
CA ILE A 17 2.37 1.60 -5.08
C ILE A 17 3.26 2.22 -4.00
N ALA A 18 2.91 2.06 -2.71
CA ALA A 18 3.70 2.55 -1.59
C ALA A 18 5.13 1.98 -1.55
N LEU A 19 5.37 0.79 -2.09
CA LEU A 19 6.71 0.16 -2.16
C LEU A 19 7.72 0.98 -2.99
N ARG A 20 7.24 1.92 -3.81
CA ARG A 20 8.10 2.87 -4.54
C ARG A 20 8.43 4.15 -3.78
N SER A 21 7.90 4.33 -2.57
CA SER A 21 8.18 5.50 -1.74
C SER A 21 9.68 5.67 -1.50
N SER A 22 10.14 6.91 -1.56
CA SER A 22 11.52 7.26 -1.25
C SER A 22 11.68 7.89 0.13
N CYS A 23 10.64 7.89 0.98
CA CYS A 23 10.68 8.48 2.32
C CYS A 23 10.89 7.41 3.39
N GLN A 24 11.91 7.58 4.23
CA GLN A 24 12.24 6.63 5.30
C GLN A 24 11.28 6.68 6.49
N ARG A 25 10.43 7.72 6.59
CA ARG A 25 9.52 7.90 7.74
C ARG A 25 8.20 7.16 7.59
N ALA A 26 7.69 7.11 6.36
CA ALA A 26 6.43 6.45 6.03
C ALA A 26 6.40 6.18 4.53
N ALA A 27 6.09 4.94 4.15
CA ALA A 27 5.85 4.56 2.77
C ALA A 27 4.35 4.66 2.48
N VAL A 28 3.94 5.74 1.82
CA VAL A 28 2.54 6.05 1.56
C VAL A 28 2.25 5.87 0.08
N GLY A 29 1.17 5.18 -0.23
CA GLY A 29 0.68 4.96 -1.58
C GLY A 29 -0.80 5.33 -1.68
N SER A 30 -1.18 5.85 -2.84
CA SER A 30 -2.52 6.29 -3.18
C SER A 30 -2.91 5.81 -4.56
N ILE A 31 -4.19 5.47 -4.74
CA ILE A 31 -4.79 5.32 -6.07
C ILE A 31 -6.13 6.05 -6.12
N ILE A 32 -6.43 6.66 -7.27
CA ILE A 32 -7.74 7.24 -7.58
C ILE A 32 -8.46 6.30 -8.54
N THR A 33 -9.74 6.07 -8.28
CA THR A 33 -10.55 5.13 -9.04
C THR A 33 -11.85 5.77 -9.50
N ARG A 34 -12.32 5.36 -10.69
CA ARG A 34 -13.63 5.68 -11.24
C ARG A 34 -14.21 4.42 -11.85
N ASP A 35 -15.49 4.13 -11.60
CA ASP A 35 -16.18 2.97 -12.18
C ASP A 35 -15.40 1.66 -12.05
N LYS A 36 -14.83 1.41 -10.86
CA LYS A 36 -13.98 0.25 -10.54
C LYS A 36 -12.74 0.12 -11.44
N ARG A 37 -12.21 1.24 -11.93
CA ARG A 37 -10.94 1.31 -12.68
C ARG A 37 -10.01 2.31 -12.02
N THR A 38 -8.75 1.95 -11.88
CA THR A 38 -7.70 2.88 -11.44
C THR A 38 -7.42 3.88 -12.56
N ILE A 39 -7.49 5.18 -12.24
CA ILE A 39 -7.25 6.27 -13.19
C ILE A 39 -5.96 7.04 -12.88
N ALA A 40 -5.51 7.01 -11.63
CA ALA A 40 -4.24 7.59 -11.21
C ALA A 40 -3.67 6.86 -9.99
N ALA A 41 -2.37 6.99 -9.77
CA ALA A 41 -1.64 6.46 -8.65
C ALA A 41 -0.56 7.44 -8.20
N GLY A 42 -0.22 7.43 -6.92
CA GLY A 42 0.83 8.25 -6.38
C GLY A 42 1.47 7.58 -5.17
N TYR A 43 2.77 7.81 -4.98
CA TYR A 43 3.47 7.49 -3.74
C TYR A 43 4.15 8.75 -3.24
N ASN A 44 4.47 8.82 -1.95
CA ASN A 44 5.20 9.96 -1.43
C ASN A 44 6.69 9.91 -1.84
N GLY A 45 7.17 10.99 -2.44
CA GLY A 45 8.54 11.08 -2.96
C GLY A 45 8.92 12.52 -3.29
N SER A 46 10.21 12.76 -3.52
CA SER A 46 10.69 14.08 -3.93
C SER A 46 10.07 14.52 -5.25
N VAL A 47 10.09 15.84 -5.51
CA VAL A 47 9.76 16.40 -6.83
C VAL A 47 10.63 15.72 -7.89
N SER A 48 10.07 15.42 -9.06
CA SER A 48 10.79 14.74 -10.14
C SER A 48 12.05 15.52 -10.54
N GLY A 49 13.20 14.84 -10.51
CA GLY A 49 14.51 15.44 -10.83
C GLY A 49 15.26 16.01 -9.63
N ASP A 50 14.66 16.03 -8.43
CA ASP A 50 15.35 16.41 -7.19
C ASP A 50 15.91 15.17 -6.45
N VAL A 51 16.77 15.39 -5.46
CA VAL A 51 17.35 14.36 -4.62
C VAL A 51 16.30 13.70 -3.71
N HIS A 52 16.37 12.38 -3.55
CA HIS A 52 15.43 11.62 -2.73
C HIS A 52 15.84 11.54 -1.25
N CYS A 53 14.90 11.27 -0.35
CA CYS A 53 15.24 11.06 1.06
C CYS A 53 16.14 9.83 1.27
N LEU A 54 16.06 8.83 0.38
CA LEU A 54 16.97 7.67 0.42
C LEU A 54 18.43 8.07 0.17
N ASP A 55 18.67 9.12 -0.62
CA ASP A 55 20.01 9.54 -1.02
C ASP A 55 20.58 10.62 -0.08
N ALA A 56 19.74 11.59 0.33
CA ALA A 56 20.17 12.77 1.09
C ALA A 56 19.47 12.93 2.46
N GLY A 57 18.75 11.90 2.92
CA GLY A 57 17.97 11.96 4.15
C GLY A 57 16.69 12.80 4.02
N CYS A 58 15.81 12.62 5.00
CA CYS A 58 14.58 13.42 5.10
C CYS A 58 14.91 14.88 5.44
N LYS A 59 14.28 15.84 4.74
CA LYS A 59 14.33 17.26 5.10
C LYS A 59 13.23 17.55 6.11
N ILE A 60 13.59 17.78 7.37
CA ILE A 60 12.62 17.90 8.47
C ILE A 60 12.42 19.37 8.85
N GLU A 61 11.16 19.76 8.96
CA GLU A 61 10.71 21.04 9.52
C GLU A 61 9.46 20.77 10.37
N ASP A 62 9.42 21.31 11.60
CA ASP A 62 8.32 21.09 12.56
C ASP A 62 7.88 19.62 12.74
N GLY A 63 8.86 18.70 12.74
CA GLY A 63 8.61 17.26 12.89
C GLY A 63 7.98 16.57 11.67
N HIS A 64 7.90 17.26 10.53
CA HIS A 64 7.38 16.76 9.26
C HIS A 64 8.46 16.73 8.18
N CYS A 65 8.42 15.73 7.29
CA CYS A 65 9.30 15.71 6.14
C CYS A 65 8.72 16.59 5.04
N ILE A 66 9.39 17.68 4.70
CA ILE A 66 8.95 18.63 3.67
C ILE A 66 9.53 18.34 2.29
N ARG A 67 10.43 17.36 2.17
CA ARG A 67 11.07 16.99 0.89
C ARG A 67 10.07 16.36 -0.07
N THR A 68 9.12 15.58 0.46
CA THR A 68 8.25 14.75 -0.36
C THR A 68 6.95 15.43 -0.70
N VAL A 69 6.55 15.34 -1.96
CA VAL A 69 5.14 15.46 -2.34
C VAL A 69 4.42 14.23 -1.82
N HIS A 70 3.29 14.42 -1.15
CA HIS A 70 2.51 13.33 -0.57
C HIS A 70 1.86 12.46 -1.65
N SER A 71 1.53 11.22 -1.30
CA SER A 71 1.00 10.23 -2.25
C SER A 71 -0.33 10.67 -2.90
N GLU A 72 -1.20 11.28 -2.10
CA GLU A 72 -2.52 11.77 -2.45
C GLU A 72 -2.39 12.90 -3.45
N VAL A 73 -1.47 13.83 -3.17
CA VAL A 73 -1.17 14.97 -4.02
C VAL A 73 -0.57 14.48 -5.34
N ASN A 74 0.36 13.53 -5.32
CA ASN A 74 0.91 12.96 -6.55
C ASN A 74 -0.15 12.29 -7.42
N ALA A 75 -1.12 11.58 -6.83
CA ALA A 75 -2.23 11.00 -7.59
C ALA A 75 -3.13 12.08 -8.23
N ILE A 76 -3.46 13.14 -7.49
CA ILE A 76 -4.25 14.28 -8.01
C ILE A 76 -3.46 15.03 -9.10
N LEU A 77 -2.17 15.28 -8.89
CA LEU A 77 -1.30 15.93 -9.87
C LEU A 77 -1.15 15.11 -11.15
N GLN A 78 -1.15 13.78 -11.07
CA GLN A 78 -1.17 12.93 -12.25
C GLN A 78 -2.44 13.16 -13.08
N CYS A 79 -3.61 13.21 -12.43
CA CYS A 79 -4.87 13.54 -13.07
C CYS A 79 -4.81 14.92 -13.75
N ALA A 80 -4.34 15.95 -13.02
CA ALA A 80 -4.18 17.30 -13.57
C ALA A 80 -3.24 17.34 -14.78
N LYS A 81 -2.09 16.65 -14.69
CA LYS A 81 -1.07 16.57 -15.75
C LYS A 81 -1.61 15.91 -17.02
N PHE A 82 -2.48 14.92 -16.89
CA PHE A 82 -3.03 14.16 -18.03
C PHE A 82 -4.44 14.60 -18.44
N GLY A 83 -5.00 15.65 -17.85
CA GLY A 83 -6.34 16.14 -18.17
C GLY A 83 -7.46 15.17 -17.79
N VAL A 84 -7.27 14.38 -16.74
CA VAL A 84 -8.25 13.42 -16.23
C VAL A 84 -9.02 14.09 -15.09
N ALA A 85 -10.34 14.23 -15.22
CA ALA A 85 -11.16 14.77 -14.14
C ALA A 85 -11.13 13.87 -12.90
N THR A 86 -11.10 14.45 -11.70
CA THR A 86 -11.23 13.75 -10.40
C THR A 86 -12.63 13.87 -9.78
N GLU A 87 -13.53 14.64 -10.39
CA GLU A 87 -14.91 14.79 -9.95
C GLU A 87 -15.63 13.43 -9.85
N GLY A 88 -16.31 13.21 -8.72
CA GLY A 88 -17.08 11.99 -8.44
C GLY A 88 -16.26 10.73 -8.24
N THR A 89 -14.93 10.83 -8.07
CA THR A 89 -14.05 9.67 -7.92
C THR A 89 -13.89 9.23 -6.46
N ASP A 90 -13.28 8.06 -6.27
CA ASP A 90 -12.87 7.55 -4.95
C ASP A 90 -11.34 7.43 -4.89
N ILE A 91 -10.74 7.79 -3.74
CA ILE A 91 -9.31 7.61 -3.46
C ILE A 91 -9.08 6.55 -2.38
N TYR A 92 -8.07 5.71 -2.58
CA TYR A 92 -7.58 4.72 -1.62
C TYR A 92 -6.16 5.09 -1.22
N VAL A 93 -5.91 5.28 0.08
CA VAL A 93 -4.62 5.74 0.62
C VAL A 93 -4.15 4.78 1.70
N THR A 94 -2.87 4.39 1.73
CA THR A 94 -2.40 3.47 2.76
C THR A 94 -2.49 4.05 4.18
N HIS A 95 -2.33 5.37 4.31
CA HIS A 95 -2.37 6.10 5.58
C HIS A 95 -3.47 7.16 5.55
N PHE A 96 -4.06 7.49 6.70
CA PHE A 96 -5.01 8.60 6.78
C PHE A 96 -4.35 9.90 6.28
N PRO A 97 -5.01 10.67 5.38
CA PRO A 97 -4.40 11.84 4.77
C PRO A 97 -4.18 12.95 5.78
N CYS A 98 -3.08 13.69 5.65
CA CYS A 98 -2.86 14.89 6.46
C CYS A 98 -3.92 15.97 6.14
N LEU A 99 -4.02 17.01 6.97
CA LEU A 99 -4.98 18.09 6.79
C LEU A 99 -4.88 18.75 5.39
N ASN A 100 -3.68 18.98 4.88
CA ASN A 100 -3.48 19.59 3.56
C ASN A 100 -3.95 18.67 2.43
N CYS A 101 -3.63 17.37 2.50
CA CYS A 101 -4.11 16.39 1.52
C CYS A 101 -5.63 16.25 1.58
N THR A 102 -6.21 16.27 2.78
CA THR A 102 -7.67 16.23 2.99
C THR A 102 -8.37 17.39 2.28
N LYS A 103 -7.89 18.62 2.46
CA LYS A 103 -8.42 19.80 1.76
C LYS A 103 -8.34 19.65 0.24
N MET A 104 -7.23 19.11 -0.27
CA MET A 104 -7.05 18.87 -1.70
C MET A 104 -7.98 17.78 -2.24
N ILE A 105 -8.17 16.69 -1.51
CA ILE A 105 -9.11 15.62 -1.86
C ILE A 105 -10.52 16.18 -2.01
N ILE A 106 -10.98 16.96 -1.04
CA ILE A 106 -12.30 17.61 -1.06
C ILE A 106 -12.42 18.55 -2.28
N GLN A 107 -11.46 19.47 -2.45
CA GLN A 107 -11.49 20.43 -3.57
C GLN A 107 -11.29 19.80 -4.95
N ALA A 108 -10.75 18.59 -5.04
CA ALA A 108 -10.64 17.84 -6.27
C ALA A 108 -11.96 17.14 -6.66
N GLY A 109 -13.03 17.26 -5.87
CA GLY A 109 -14.32 16.63 -6.14
C GLY A 109 -14.33 15.13 -5.87
N ILE A 110 -13.38 14.62 -5.08
CA ILE A 110 -13.33 13.21 -4.68
C ILE A 110 -14.37 12.96 -3.59
N GLN A 111 -15.24 11.97 -3.80
CA GLN A 111 -16.40 11.70 -2.94
C GLN A 111 -16.23 10.49 -2.01
N GLY A 112 -15.18 9.70 -2.20
CA GLY A 112 -14.84 8.58 -1.32
C GLY A 112 -13.39 8.58 -0.92
N LEU A 113 -13.13 8.45 0.38
CA LEU A 113 -11.81 8.30 0.98
C LEU A 113 -11.75 6.97 1.73
N TYR A 114 -10.91 6.06 1.24
CA TYR A 114 -10.68 4.75 1.83
C TYR A 114 -9.24 4.68 2.32
N TYR A 115 -9.01 4.29 3.57
CA TYR A 115 -7.66 4.29 4.14
C TYR A 115 -7.35 3.05 4.98
N ALA A 116 -6.08 2.65 5.12
CA ALA A 116 -5.73 1.45 5.89
C ALA A 116 -5.22 1.75 7.32
N GLU A 117 -4.40 2.78 7.50
CA GLU A 117 -3.74 3.07 8.79
C GLU A 117 -4.15 4.44 9.36
N ASP A 118 -4.45 4.50 10.66
CA ASP A 118 -4.74 5.75 11.36
C ASP A 118 -3.43 6.50 11.64
N TYR A 119 -2.97 7.27 10.66
CA TYR A 119 -1.72 8.03 10.77
C TYR A 119 -2.00 9.49 11.09
N ARG A 120 -1.66 9.92 12.32
CA ARG A 120 -1.75 11.32 12.77
C ARG A 120 -3.09 11.99 12.38
N VAL A 121 -4.19 11.32 12.70
CA VAL A 121 -5.54 11.78 12.33
C VAL A 121 -5.82 13.15 12.96
N ASP A 122 -6.09 14.13 12.12
CA ASP A 122 -6.39 15.51 12.52
C ASP A 122 -7.91 15.68 12.73
N PRO A 123 -8.37 16.17 13.91
CA PRO A 123 -9.79 16.37 14.16
C PRO A 123 -10.48 17.32 13.17
N TYR A 124 -9.77 18.35 12.70
CA TYR A 124 -10.30 19.30 11.73
C TYR A 124 -10.40 18.67 10.33
N ALA A 125 -9.50 17.75 9.99
CA ALA A 125 -9.64 16.96 8.75
C ALA A 125 -10.94 16.13 8.76
N LEU A 126 -11.29 15.51 9.89
CA LEU A 126 -12.54 14.77 10.05
C LEU A 126 -13.78 15.67 9.99
N GLU A 127 -13.71 16.90 10.52
CA GLU A 127 -14.77 17.89 10.40
C GLU A 127 -14.99 18.29 8.94
N LEU A 128 -13.93 18.59 8.20
CA LEU A 128 -13.99 18.95 6.79
C LEU A 128 -14.58 17.82 5.93
N LEU A 129 -14.13 16.58 6.14
CA LEU A 129 -14.65 15.42 5.41
C LEU A 129 -16.15 15.21 5.65
N ARG A 130 -16.62 15.42 6.90
CA ARG A 130 -18.05 15.36 7.24
C ARG A 130 -18.84 16.49 6.60
N GLY A 131 -18.34 17.73 6.69
CA GLY A 131 -18.99 18.90 6.10
C GLY A 131 -19.08 18.85 4.58
N ALA A 132 -18.13 18.20 3.91
CA ALA A 132 -18.12 17.97 2.47
C ALA A 132 -18.83 16.67 2.04
N GLU A 133 -19.43 15.93 2.97
CA GLU A 133 -20.15 14.67 2.71
C GLU A 133 -19.30 13.60 1.99
N VAL A 134 -17.99 13.58 2.23
CA VAL A 134 -17.07 12.56 1.68
C VAL A 134 -17.27 11.24 2.42
N ARG A 135 -17.47 10.15 1.69
CA ARG A 135 -17.58 8.80 2.26
C ARG A 135 -16.23 8.34 2.78
N VAL A 136 -16.06 8.29 4.10
CA VAL A 136 -14.81 7.83 4.73
C VAL A 136 -14.97 6.40 5.23
N LYS A 137 -14.04 5.51 4.88
CA LYS A 137 -14.04 4.14 5.41
C LYS A 137 -12.62 3.61 5.59
N LYS A 138 -12.34 3.09 6.79
CA LYS A 138 -11.13 2.29 7.03
C LYS A 138 -11.25 0.92 6.34
N VAL A 139 -10.22 0.52 5.62
CA VAL A 139 -10.14 -0.73 4.86
C VAL A 139 -8.90 -1.48 5.33
N ASN A 140 -9.12 -2.61 6.00
CA ASN A 140 -8.04 -3.54 6.31
C ASN A 140 -7.93 -4.52 5.14
N PRO A 141 -6.91 -4.41 4.28
CA PRO A 141 -6.76 -5.36 3.19
C PRO A 141 -6.40 -6.72 3.76
N SER A 142 -7.09 -7.77 3.32
CA SER A 142 -6.71 -9.15 3.63
C SER A 142 -5.39 -9.58 2.97
N LEU A 143 -4.64 -8.66 2.35
CA LEU A 143 -3.37 -8.98 1.71
C LEU A 143 -2.35 -9.45 2.73
N ASP A 144 -2.37 -8.88 3.93
CA ASP A 144 -1.57 -9.36 5.05
C ASP A 144 -1.97 -10.81 5.35
N THR A 145 -3.25 -11.14 5.39
CA THR A 145 -3.72 -12.54 5.46
C THR A 145 -3.24 -13.41 4.28
N TYR A 146 -3.24 -12.95 3.04
CA TYR A 146 -2.77 -13.76 1.90
C TYR A 146 -1.24 -13.93 1.86
N LEU A 147 -0.49 -12.89 2.23
CA LEU A 147 0.98 -12.91 2.33
C LEU A 147 1.43 -13.68 3.57
N GLU A 148 0.83 -13.45 4.73
CA GLU A 148 1.02 -14.21 5.98
C GLU A 148 0.64 -15.68 5.78
N LEU A 149 -0.51 -16.01 5.16
CA LEU A 149 -0.81 -17.41 4.83
C LEU A 149 0.21 -18.01 3.87
N SER A 150 0.87 -17.21 3.03
CA SER A 150 1.96 -17.70 2.17
C SER A 150 3.24 -17.91 2.98
N MET A 151 3.55 -17.03 3.93
CA MET A 151 4.73 -17.09 4.80
C MET A 151 4.61 -18.19 5.85
N GLU A 152 3.50 -18.28 6.58
CA GLU A 152 3.24 -19.35 7.56
C GLU A 152 3.28 -20.74 6.91
N ARG A 153 2.71 -20.89 5.70
CA ARG A 153 2.82 -22.14 4.94
C ARG A 153 4.26 -22.47 4.59
N LYS A 154 5.03 -21.47 4.19
CA LYS A 154 6.44 -21.61 3.83
C LYS A 154 7.32 -21.97 5.03
N ASP A 155 7.06 -21.34 6.17
CA ASP A 155 7.77 -21.58 7.44
C ASP A 155 7.44 -22.98 7.98
N LEU A 156 6.16 -23.37 7.95
CA LEU A 156 5.73 -24.70 8.32
C LEU A 156 6.35 -25.78 7.42
N ILE A 157 6.33 -25.58 6.10
CA ILE A 157 6.95 -26.52 5.15
C ILE A 157 8.46 -26.61 5.38
N SER A 158 9.15 -25.48 5.61
CA SER A 158 10.58 -25.47 5.97
C SER A 158 10.86 -26.22 7.27
N ALA A 159 10.03 -26.02 8.30
CA ALA A 159 10.17 -26.73 9.57
C ALA A 159 9.98 -28.25 9.41
N ILE A 160 8.94 -28.67 8.66
CA ILE A 160 8.69 -30.08 8.35
C ILE A 160 9.87 -30.69 7.59
N LEU A 161 10.43 -30.00 6.59
CA LEU A 161 11.58 -30.49 5.82
C LEU A 161 12.83 -30.67 6.70
N LYS A 162 13.10 -29.73 7.61
CA LYS A 162 14.21 -29.86 8.57
C LYS A 162 14.04 -31.05 9.50
N GLU A 163 12.83 -31.29 9.98
CA GLU A 163 12.53 -32.45 10.82
C GLU A 163 12.64 -33.77 10.03
N LEU A 164 12.19 -33.79 8.77
CA LEU A 164 12.31 -34.93 7.86
C LEU A 164 13.78 -35.27 7.53
N ALA A 165 14.65 -34.26 7.41
CA ALA A 165 16.08 -34.47 7.20
C ALA A 165 16.75 -35.20 8.37
N GLY A 166 16.25 -34.98 9.60
CA GLY A 166 16.77 -35.60 10.82
C GLY A 166 16.18 -36.97 11.18
N SER A 167 15.05 -37.36 10.58
CA SER A 167 14.26 -38.54 10.99
C SER A 167 14.55 -39.82 10.17
N GLY A 168 15.64 -39.85 9.40
CA GLY A 168 16.05 -41.04 8.65
C GLY A 168 15.22 -41.30 7.38
N CYS A 169 14.56 -40.25 6.86
CA CYS A 169 13.83 -40.29 5.60
C CYS A 169 14.73 -40.74 4.43
N ASP A 170 14.15 -41.48 3.48
CA ASP A 170 14.82 -41.82 2.22
C ASP A 170 15.32 -40.55 1.52
N ARG A 171 16.62 -40.51 1.19
CA ARG A 171 17.26 -39.32 0.60
C ARG A 171 16.66 -38.97 -0.76
N GLY A 172 16.25 -39.96 -1.55
CA GLY A 172 15.61 -39.73 -2.86
C GLY A 172 14.26 -39.03 -2.68
N ARG A 173 13.43 -39.54 -1.77
CA ARG A 173 12.12 -38.96 -1.46
C ARG A 173 12.22 -37.58 -0.82
N TYR A 174 13.20 -37.35 0.05
CA TYR A 174 13.46 -36.03 0.62
C TYR A 174 13.79 -34.99 -0.46
N GLN A 175 14.69 -35.32 -1.39
CA GLN A 175 15.07 -34.40 -2.48
C GLN A 175 13.88 -34.10 -3.42
N GLU A 176 13.02 -35.08 -3.68
CA GLU A 176 11.79 -34.86 -4.45
C GLU A 176 10.83 -33.90 -3.73
N LEU A 177 10.63 -34.07 -2.43
CA LEU A 177 9.76 -33.20 -1.62
C LEU A 177 10.33 -31.79 -1.48
N LEU A 178 11.65 -31.67 -1.29
CA LEU A 178 12.35 -30.39 -1.26
C LEU A 178 12.21 -29.64 -2.60
N GLY A 179 12.42 -30.32 -3.73
CA GLY A 179 12.25 -29.72 -5.06
C GLY A 179 10.83 -29.22 -5.30
N LYS A 180 9.81 -30.01 -4.94
CA LYS A 180 8.39 -29.60 -5.01
C LYS A 180 8.08 -28.42 -4.09
N ALA A 181 8.66 -28.39 -2.89
CA ALA A 181 8.49 -27.27 -1.98
C ALA A 181 9.12 -25.98 -2.51
N GLN A 182 10.32 -26.07 -3.09
CA GLN A 182 11.01 -24.93 -3.69
C GLN A 182 10.28 -24.39 -4.93
N GLU A 183 9.67 -25.26 -5.73
CA GLU A 183 8.82 -24.88 -6.85
C GLU A 183 7.56 -24.11 -6.40
N LEU A 184 6.91 -24.57 -5.34
CA LEU A 184 5.64 -24.01 -4.86
C LEU A 184 5.80 -22.78 -3.97
N PHE A 185 6.91 -22.66 -3.23
CA PHE A 185 7.09 -21.69 -2.14
C PHE A 185 8.37 -20.83 -2.25
N GLY A 186 9.19 -21.07 -3.26
CA GLY A 186 10.44 -20.33 -3.53
C GLY A 186 11.70 -21.11 -3.14
N PRO A 187 12.86 -20.81 -3.78
CA PRO A 187 14.11 -21.56 -3.61
C PRO A 187 14.69 -21.51 -2.19
N GLU A 188 14.32 -20.51 -1.40
CA GLU A 188 14.70 -20.32 0.00
C GLU A 188 14.03 -21.30 0.99
N VAL A 189 13.19 -22.23 0.53
CA VAL A 189 12.61 -23.30 1.36
C VAL A 189 13.56 -24.50 1.42
N GLY A 190 13.98 -24.86 2.64
CA GLY A 190 14.94 -25.94 2.92
C GLY A 190 15.75 -25.70 4.19
#